data_AF-A0A2V5SHM5-F1
#
_entry.id   AF-A0A2V5SHM5-F1
#
_cell.length_a   1.000
_cell.length_b   1.000
_cell.length_c   1.000
_cell.angle_alpha   90.00
_cell.angle_beta   90.00
_cell.angle_gamma   90.00
#
_symmetry.space_group_name_H-M   'P 1'
#
loop_
_entity.id
_entity.type
_entity.pdbx_description
1 polymer ?
#
loop_
_entity_poly.entity_id
_entity_poly.type
_entity_poly.pdbx_seq_one_letter_code
_entity_poly.pdbx_strand_id
1 'polypeptide(L)' 'MSRCDLHIHSKFSARSEEWLFRRFDFPDSCTEPIALYEQLRASGMDFVTITDHDSIDGCLAIADRLQTFISEQVITYFP' A
#
# COMPACT_ATOMS: atom_id res chain seq x y z
N MET A 1 17.47 15.74 2.46
CA MET A 1 17.43 14.32 2.07
C MET A 1 15.96 13.99 1.85
N SER A 2 15.60 13.36 0.74
CA SER A 2 14.19 13.02 0.49
C SER A 2 13.72 11.87 1.40
N ARG A 3 12.48 11.92 1.86
CA ARG A 3 11.85 10.96 2.77
C ARG A 3 10.67 10.27 2.11
N CYS A 4 10.59 8.94 2.19
CA CYS A 4 9.49 8.14 1.67
C CYS A 4 9.41 6.84 2.47
N ASP A 5 8.20 6.39 2.78
CA ASP A 5 7.97 5.00 3.15
C ASP A 5 7.84 4.18 1.86
N LEU A 6 8.57 3.06 1.77
CA LEU A 6 8.63 2.21 0.58
C LEU A 6 7.94 0.86 0.80
N HIS A 7 7.29 0.66 1.95
CA HIS A 7 6.60 -0.58 2.27
C HIS A 7 5.38 -0.29 3.16
N ILE A 8 4.26 0.04 2.51
CA ILE A 8 3.01 0.36 3.19
C ILE A 8 1.81 -0.20 2.44
N HIS A 9 0.88 -0.79 3.17
CA HIS A 9 -0.32 -1.42 2.63
C HIS A 9 -1.58 -0.62 2.93
N SER A 10 -2.48 -0.56 1.97
CA SER A 10 -3.84 -0.06 2.10
C SER A 10 -4.84 -1.19 2.24
N LYS A 11 -6.13 -0.84 2.37
CA LYS A 11 -7.23 -1.80 2.31
C LYS A 11 -7.26 -2.68 1.05
N PHE A 12 -6.58 -2.27 -0.03
CA PHE A 12 -6.50 -3.04 -1.26
C PHE A 12 -5.51 -4.21 -1.16
N SER A 13 -4.75 -4.29 -0.07
CA SER A 13 -3.93 -5.46 0.30
C SER A 13 -4.79 -6.58 0.92
N ALA A 14 -5.81 -7.02 0.18
CA ALA A 14 -6.81 -7.98 0.66
C ALA A 14 -6.38 -9.46 0.51
N ARG A 15 -5.15 -9.72 0.02
CA ARG A 15 -4.62 -11.08 -0.15
C ARG A 15 -3.48 -11.33 0.84
N SER A 16 -3.85 -11.62 2.09
CA SER A 16 -2.89 -12.14 3.07
C SER A 16 -2.30 -13.46 2.58
N GLU A 17 -0.97 -13.59 2.59
CA GLU A 17 -0.24 -14.80 2.16
C GLU A 17 -0.52 -16.02 3.06
N GLU A 18 -1.05 -15.81 4.27
CA GLU A 18 -1.24 -16.84 5.28
C GLU A 18 -2.62 -17.52 5.19
N TRP A 19 -2.61 -18.84 5.00
CA TRP A 19 -3.83 -19.66 4.82
C TRP A 19 -4.86 -19.52 5.96
N LEU A 20 -4.41 -19.12 7.15
CA LEU A 20 -5.24 -18.96 8.35
C LEU A 20 -6.13 -17.72 8.26
N PHE A 21 -5.62 -16.61 7.71
CA PHE A 21 -6.36 -15.35 7.55
C PHE A 21 -7.36 -15.41 6.39
N ARG A 22 -7.10 -16.24 5.38
CA ARG A 22 -8.07 -16.58 4.32
C ARG A 22 -9.36 -17.22 4.85
N ARG A 23 -9.34 -17.81 6.05
CA ARG A 23 -10.50 -18.46 6.69
C ARG A 23 -11.31 -17.52 7.58
N PHE A 24 -10.77 -16.35 7.91
CA PHE A 24 -11.39 -15.34 8.77
C PHE A 24 -11.53 -13.94 8.13
N ASP A 25 -11.10 -13.78 6.87
CA ASP A 25 -11.28 -12.57 6.04
C ASP A 25 -10.68 -11.30 6.67
N PHE A 26 -9.53 -11.43 7.35
CA PHE A 26 -8.85 -10.30 7.97
C PHE A 26 -7.84 -9.70 6.99
N PRO A 27 -8.01 -8.45 6.54
CA PRO A 27 -7.10 -7.82 5.58
C PRO A 27 -5.79 -7.39 6.26
N ASP A 28 -4.68 -7.40 5.53
CA ASP A 28 -3.35 -7.00 6.03
C ASP A 28 -3.29 -5.52 6.42
N SER A 29 -4.21 -4.72 5.89
CA SER A 29 -4.45 -3.34 6.28
C SER A 29 -5.92 -3.01 6.07
N CYS A 30 -6.51 -2.22 6.97
CA CYS A 30 -7.87 -1.69 6.81
C CYS A 30 -7.88 -0.22 6.40
N THR A 31 -6.72 0.38 6.15
CA THR A 31 -6.60 1.83 6.01
C THR A 31 -6.92 2.27 4.58
N GLU A 32 -7.78 3.29 4.46
CA GLU A 32 -8.09 3.93 3.18
C GLU A 32 -6.84 4.60 2.57
N PRO A 33 -6.56 4.46 1.26
CA PRO A 33 -5.40 5.09 0.62
C PRO A 33 -5.29 6.59 0.84
N ILE A 34 -6.43 7.31 0.85
CA ILE A 34 -6.45 8.75 1.08
C ILE A 34 -5.97 9.10 2.50
N ALA A 35 -6.34 8.30 3.50
CA ALA A 35 -5.88 8.50 4.87
C ALA A 35 -4.38 8.23 5.02
N LEU A 36 -3.86 7.20 4.32
CA LEU A 36 -2.42 6.93 4.25
C LEU A 36 -1.66 8.10 3.65
N TYR A 37 -2.14 8.64 2.51
CA TYR A 37 -1.54 9.82 1.89
C TYR A 37 -1.48 11.00 2.87
N GLU A 38 -2.61 11.34 3.51
CA GLU A 38 -2.68 12.45 4.46
C GLU A 38 -1.72 12.26 5.64
N GLN A 39 -1.66 11.05 6.22
CA GLN A 39 -0.78 10.73 7.35
C GLN A 39 0.71 10.77 6.97
N LEU A 40 1.09 10.22 5.82
CA LEU A 40 2.48 10.23 5.35
C LEU A 40 2.96 11.64 5.03
N ARG A 41 2.10 12.45 4.40
CA ARG A 41 2.37 13.87 4.14
C ARG A 41 2.49 14.67 5.44
N ALA A 42 1.58 14.46 6.40
CA ALA A 42 1.64 15.10 7.72
C ALA A 42 2.90 14.69 8.51
N SER A 43 3.41 13.48 8.26
CA SER A 43 4.64 12.95 8.87
C SER A 43 5.93 13.43 8.18
N GLY A 44 5.82 14.35 7.21
CA GLY A 44 6.95 14.96 6.54
C GLY A 44 7.64 14.06 5.51
N MET A 45 6.92 13.10 4.92
CA MET A 45 7.41 12.37 3.74
C MET A 45 7.33 13.28 2.51
N ASP A 46 8.40 13.32 1.71
CA ASP A 46 8.48 14.08 0.46
C ASP A 46 7.77 13.37 -0.69
N PHE A 47 7.70 12.04 -0.66
CA PHE A 47 6.99 11.22 -1.63
C PHE A 47 6.09 10.20 -0.93
N VAL A 48 5.03 9.78 -1.62
CA VAL A 48 4.08 8.77 -1.13
C VAL A 48 3.90 7.69 -2.18
N THR A 49 3.91 6.43 -1.74
CA THR A 49 3.55 5.28 -2.56
C THR A 49 2.79 4.28 -1.70
N ILE A 50 2.09 3.35 -2.33
CA ILE A 50 1.39 2.24 -1.67
C ILE A 50 1.85 0.94 -2.34
N THR A 51 2.24 -0.05 -1.55
CA THR A 51 2.80 -1.33 -2.01
C THR A 51 1.84 -2.47 -1.66
N ASP A 52 0.62 -2.44 -2.17
CA ASP A 52 -0.35 -3.50 -1.92
C ASP A 52 0.11 -4.84 -2.54
N HIS A 53 -0.34 -5.97 -1.95
CA HIS A 53 -0.05 -7.31 -2.46
C HIS A 53 -0.72 -7.57 -3.82
N ASP A 54 0.10 -7.82 -4.84
CA ASP A 54 -0.32 -8.12 -6.23
C ASP A 54 -1.41 -7.16 -6.77
N SER A 55 -1.36 -5.88 -6.36
CA SER A 55 -2.35 -4.86 -6.72
C SER A 55 -1.75 -3.46 -6.71
N ILE A 56 -2.25 -2.60 -7.61
CA ILE A 56 -1.95 -1.17 -7.66
C ILE A 56 -3.17 -0.29 -7.36
N ASP A 57 -4.29 -0.88 -6.93
CA ASP A 57 -5.55 -0.15 -6.72
C ASP A 57 -5.41 0.95 -5.65
N GLY A 58 -4.62 0.71 -4.61
CA GLY A 58 -4.29 1.73 -3.61
C GLY A 58 -3.56 2.92 -4.22
N CYS A 59 -2.58 2.69 -5.11
CA CYS A 59 -1.90 3.76 -5.84
C CYS A 59 -2.85 4.51 -6.77
N LEU A 60 -3.72 3.81 -7.50
CA LEU A 60 -4.69 4.43 -8.41
C LEU A 60 -5.69 5.32 -7.67
N ALA A 61 -6.07 4.95 -6.44
CA ALA A 61 -6.96 5.74 -5.59
C ALA A 61 -6.36 7.10 -5.17
N ILE A 62 -5.04 7.28 -5.25
CA ILE A 62 -4.34 8.53 -4.94
C ILE A 62 -3.53 9.09 -6.13
N ALA A 63 -3.80 8.61 -7.35
CA ALA A 63 -3.05 8.99 -8.54
C ALA A 63 -3.22 10.48 -8.93
N ASP A 64 -4.27 11.14 -8.45
CA ASP A 64 -4.51 12.57 -8.63
C ASP A 64 -3.71 13.45 -7.63
N ARG A 65 -3.07 12.84 -6.63
CA ARG A 65 -2.35 13.55 -5.58
C ARG A 65 -0.94 13.92 -6.03
N LEU A 66 -0.42 15.00 -5.46
CA LEU A 66 0.94 15.44 -5.73
C LEU A 66 1.95 14.54 -5.02
N GLN A 67 3.13 14.40 -5.63
CA GLN A 67 4.27 13.68 -5.04
C GLN A 67 3.95 12.21 -4.72
N THR A 68 3.04 11.61 -5.50
CA THR A 68 2.78 10.18 -5.50
C THR A 68 3.52 9.49 -6.65
N PHE A 69 3.82 8.22 -6.48
CA PHE A 69 4.26 7.33 -7.56
C PHE A 69 3.63 5.94 -7.38
N ILE A 70 3.70 5.12 -8.42
CA ILE A 70 3.10 3.77 -8.41
C ILE A 70 4.15 2.76 -7.96
N SER A 71 3.73 1.83 -7.09
CA SER A 71 4.49 0.65 -6.67
C SER A 71 3.56 -0.53 -6.37
N GLU A 72 4.14 -1.69 -6.13
CA GLU A 72 3.43 -2.95 -5.84
C GLU A 72 4.36 -3.88 -5.06
N GLN A 73 3.80 -4.71 -4.17
CA GLN A 73 4.48 -5.88 -3.65
C GLN A 73 4.07 -7.11 -4.45
N VAL A 74 4.99 -7.59 -5.29
CA VAL A 74 4.75 -8.72 -6.22
C VAL A 74 5.15 -10.05 -5.57
N ILE A 75 4.25 -11.02 -5.60
CA ILE A 75 4.55 -12.40 -5.20
C ILE A 75 5.26 -13.13 -6.36
N THR A 76 6.35 -13.84 -6.04
CA THR A 76 7.11 -14.63 -7.02
C THR A 76 7.50 -15.99 -6.47
N TYR A 77 7.86 -16.91 -7.36
CA TYR A 77 8.24 -18.29 -7.03
C TYR A 77 9.66 -18.55 -7.53
N PHE A 78 10.47 -19.23 -6.70
CA PHE A 78 11.76 -19.76 -7.16
C PHE A 78 11.55 -20.93 -8.14
N PRO A 79 12.37 -21.03 -9.20
CA PRO A 79 12.29 -22.12 -10.17
C PRO A 79 12.66 -23.50 -9.60
#